data_AF-A0A7X2N2W5-F1
#
_entry.id   AF-A0A7X2N2W5-F1
#
_cell.length_a   1.000
_cell.length_b   1.000
_cell.length_c   1.000
_cell.angle_alpha   90.00
_cell.angle_beta   90.00
_cell.angle_gamma   90.00
#
_symmetry.space_group_name_H-M   'P 1'
#
loop_
_entity.id
_entity.type
_entity.pdbx_description
1 polymer ?
#
loop_
_entity_poly.entity_id
_entity_poly.type
_entity_poly.pdbx_seq_one_letter_code
_entity_poly.pdbx_strand_id
1 'polypeptide(L)'
;MELNENNVYQLFTQCLPDKNTEDKYLVGVQLMKQENGFTQVDNPIYLDKSKVMSQKEEIDSLFGQLYVVHFSKVNIVDVNDVYLKYDHSYWAKQPSSILQLCYLGIVTGNCHPLYNNTKYQKVVLPLRKDIKPYKEI
;
A
#
# COMPACT_ATOMS: atom_id res chain seq x y z
N MET A 1 -4.20 3.30 -14.68
CA MET A 1 -4.18 4.58 -13.94
C MET A 1 -2.76 4.93 -13.58
N GLU A 2 -2.31 6.18 -13.67
CA GLU A 2 -0.94 6.56 -13.32
C GLU A 2 -0.74 6.61 -11.79
N LEU A 3 0.42 6.15 -11.31
CA LEU A 3 0.85 6.33 -9.93
C LEU A 3 1.24 7.79 -9.65
N ASN A 4 0.40 8.48 -8.88
CA ASN A 4 0.64 9.82 -8.33
C ASN A 4 -0.23 10.06 -7.08
N GLU A 5 0.09 11.08 -6.28
CA GLU A 5 -0.62 11.38 -5.02
C GLU A 5 -2.13 11.58 -5.21
N ASN A 6 -2.55 12.31 -6.25
CA ASN A 6 -3.96 12.63 -6.46
C ASN A 6 -4.78 11.37 -6.75
N ASN A 7 -4.27 10.49 -7.61
CA ASN A 7 -4.94 9.24 -7.98
C ASN A 7 -5.03 8.30 -6.78
N VAL A 8 -3.96 8.16 -6.00
CA VAL A 8 -3.96 7.33 -4.78
C VAL A 8 -4.93 7.89 -3.74
N TYR A 9 -4.94 9.21 -3.53
CA TYR A 9 -5.84 9.87 -2.59
C TYR A 9 -7.31 9.69 -2.98
N GLN A 10 -7.65 9.93 -4.26
CA GLN A 10 -9.01 9.75 -4.76
C GLN A 10 -9.48 8.31 -4.61
N LEU A 11 -8.63 7.34 -4.99
CA LEU A 11 -8.93 5.92 -4.87
C LEU A 11 -9.14 5.49 -3.41
N PHE A 12 -8.24 5.92 -2.52
CA PHE A 12 -8.35 5.66 -1.10
C PHE A 12 -9.65 6.22 -0.52
N THR A 13 -9.98 7.47 -0.87
CA THR A 13 -11.20 8.14 -0.39
C THR A 13 -12.46 7.44 -0.87
N GLN A 14 -12.48 6.95 -2.12
CA GLN A 14 -13.60 6.15 -2.65
C GLN A 14 -13.79 4.84 -1.88
N CYS A 15 -12.72 4.28 -1.31
CA CYS A 15 -12.75 3.05 -0.55
C CYS A 15 -13.13 3.24 0.93
N LEU A 16 -13.31 4.48 1.39
CA LEU A 16 -13.79 4.74 2.74
C LEU A 16 -15.26 4.31 2.89
N PRO A 17 -15.65 3.81 4.07
CA PRO A 17 -17.03 3.49 4.36
C PRO A 17 -17.88 4.76 4.41
N ASP A 18 -19.15 4.62 4.04
CA ASP A 18 -20.16 5.66 4.22
C ASP A 18 -21.31 5.15 5.09
N LYS A 19 -22.33 5.98 5.30
CA LYS A 19 -23.49 5.66 6.15
C LYS A 19 -24.26 4.41 5.74
N ASN A 20 -24.08 3.92 4.51
CA ASN A 20 -24.75 2.74 3.97
C ASN A 20 -23.82 1.51 3.93
N THR A 21 -22.54 1.64 4.29
CA THR A 21 -21.63 0.49 4.32
C THR A 21 -22.06 -0.47 5.43
N GLU A 22 -22.41 -1.70 5.06
CA GLU A 22 -22.74 -2.74 6.03
C GLU A 22 -21.49 -3.21 6.80
N ASP A 23 -21.64 -3.49 8.10
CA ASP A 23 -20.54 -3.93 8.98
C ASP A 23 -19.75 -5.13 8.43
N LYS A 24 -20.42 -6.05 7.72
CA LYS A 24 -19.79 -7.22 7.11
C LYS A 24 -18.74 -6.87 6.03
N TYR A 25 -18.79 -5.65 5.49
CA TYR A 25 -17.83 -5.16 4.51
C TYR A 25 -16.74 -4.28 5.12
N LEU A 26 -16.84 -3.91 6.40
CA LEU A 26 -15.81 -3.13 7.08
C LEU A 26 -14.58 -3.98 7.38
N VAL A 27 -13.41 -3.48 6.98
CA VAL A 27 -12.11 -4.09 7.30
C VAL A 27 -11.22 -3.05 7.97
N GLY A 28 -10.88 -3.28 9.23
CA GLY A 28 -9.89 -2.48 9.95
C GLY A 28 -8.47 -2.89 9.57
N VAL A 29 -7.69 -1.94 9.08
CA VAL A 29 -6.31 -2.15 8.64
C VAL A 29 -5.36 -1.37 9.55
N GLN A 30 -4.37 -2.06 10.10
CA GLN A 30 -3.27 -1.47 10.88
C GLN A 30 -1.95 -1.70 10.15
N LEU A 31 -1.19 -0.64 9.94
CA LEU A 31 0.13 -0.71 9.29
C LEU A 31 1.25 -0.99 10.27
N MET A 32 1.16 -0.46 11.49
CA MET A 32 2.20 -0.56 12.52
C MET A 32 1.68 -1.45 13.65
N LYS A 33 2.22 -2.66 13.72
CA LYS A 33 1.81 -3.66 14.70
C LYS A 33 2.93 -4.02 15.66
N GLN A 34 2.57 -4.36 16.90
CA GLN A 34 3.55 -4.72 17.92
C GLN A 34 4.32 -5.99 17.55
N GLU A 35 3.64 -6.98 16.98
CA GLU A 35 4.28 -8.20 16.48
C GLU A 35 5.29 -7.96 15.34
N ASN A 36 5.19 -6.80 14.68
CA ASN A 36 6.10 -6.38 13.61
C ASN A 36 7.22 -5.47 14.11
N GLY A 37 7.44 -5.40 15.42
CA GLY A 37 8.57 -4.68 16.03
C GLY A 37 8.33 -3.20 16.31
N PHE A 38 7.08 -2.71 16.22
CA PHE A 38 6.74 -1.35 16.59
C PHE A 38 6.38 -1.25 18.07
N THR A 39 6.95 -0.27 18.76
CA THR A 39 6.56 0.05 20.16
C THR A 39 5.30 0.90 20.21
N GLN A 40 5.07 1.74 19.19
CA GLN A 40 3.86 2.51 19.00
C GLN A 40 3.08 1.95 17.82
N VAL A 41 1.84 1.53 18.07
CA VAL A 41 0.93 0.96 17.04
C VAL A 41 -0.04 2.03 16.53
N ASP A 42 -0.50 1.91 15.29
CA ASP A 42 -1.53 2.79 14.74
C ASP A 42 -2.94 2.32 15.08
N ASN A 43 -3.87 3.28 15.15
CA ASN A 43 -5.28 2.95 15.16
C ASN A 43 -5.69 2.36 13.81
N PRO A 44 -6.58 1.35 13.79
CA PRO A 44 -7.06 0.79 12.54
C PRO A 44 -7.77 1.87 11.70
N ILE A 45 -7.43 1.92 10.41
CA ILE A 45 -8.25 2.60 9.41
C ILE A 45 -9.23 1.60 8.84
N TYR A 46 -10.51 1.94 8.87
CA TYR A 46 -11.57 1.11 8.30
C TYR A 46 -11.78 1.44 6.83
N LEU A 47 -11.76 0.40 6.00
CA LEU A 47 -12.09 0.46 4.58
C LEU A 47 -13.32 -0.39 4.29
N ASP A 48 -14.09 0.01 3.28
CA ASP A 48 -15.14 -0.82 2.69
C ASP A 48 -14.50 -1.82 1.73
N LYS A 49 -14.40 -3.08 2.17
CA LYS A 49 -13.78 -4.17 1.41
C LYS A 49 -14.43 -4.34 0.04
N SER A 50 -15.75 -4.12 -0.09
CA SER A 50 -16.43 -4.29 -1.37
C SER A 50 -15.94 -3.26 -2.38
N LYS A 51 -15.80 -2.00 -1.96
CA LYS A 51 -15.27 -0.90 -2.79
C LYS A 51 -13.79 -1.08 -3.12
N VAL A 52 -12.98 -1.57 -2.16
CA VAL A 52 -11.57 -1.87 -2.43
C VAL A 52 -11.43 -2.97 -3.48
N MET A 53 -12.20 -4.05 -3.33
CA MET A 53 -12.11 -5.20 -4.25
C MET A 53 -12.66 -4.89 -5.64
N SER A 54 -13.63 -3.98 -5.77
CA SER A 54 -14.09 -3.52 -7.10
C SER A 54 -13.03 -2.73 -7.87
N GLN A 55 -12.08 -2.11 -7.16
CA GLN A 55 -10.96 -1.36 -7.75
C GLN A 55 -9.63 -2.14 -7.75
N LYS A 56 -9.69 -3.47 -7.59
CA LYS A 56 -8.49 -4.28 -7.37
C LYS A 56 -7.50 -4.17 -8.53
N GLU A 57 -7.97 -4.13 -9.78
CA GLU A 57 -7.10 -4.07 -10.95
C GLU A 57 -6.34 -2.73 -11.00
N GLU A 58 -7.00 -1.62 -10.68
CA GLU A 58 -6.37 -0.31 -10.56
C GLU A 58 -5.32 -0.30 -9.44
N ILE A 59 -5.64 -0.87 -8.28
CA ILE A 59 -4.69 -0.95 -7.16
C ILE A 59 -3.49 -1.82 -7.53
N ASP A 60 -3.71 -3.00 -8.11
CA ASP A 60 -2.63 -3.90 -8.56
C ASP A 60 -1.75 -3.18 -9.62
N SER A 61 -2.35 -2.42 -10.53
CA SER A 61 -1.65 -1.59 -11.53
C SER A 61 -0.81 -0.48 -10.91
N LEU A 62 -1.27 0.16 -9.82
CA LEU A 62 -0.48 1.15 -9.08
C LEU A 62 0.76 0.53 -8.43
N PHE A 63 0.60 -0.64 -7.79
CA PHE A 63 1.72 -1.38 -7.22
C PHE A 63 2.72 -1.82 -8.31
N GLY A 64 2.23 -2.25 -9.47
CA GLY A 64 3.05 -2.60 -10.63
C GLY A 64 3.92 -1.46 -11.15
N GLN A 65 3.59 -0.20 -10.86
CA GLN A 65 4.37 0.97 -11.28
C GLN A 65 5.52 1.33 -10.33
N LEU A 66 5.60 0.73 -9.15
CA LEU A 66 6.66 1.00 -8.18
C LEU A 66 8.01 0.58 -8.76
N TYR A 67 9.04 1.43 -8.57
CA TYR A 67 10.41 1.16 -8.99
C TYR A 67 10.88 -0.23 -8.54
N VAL A 68 10.64 -0.55 -7.27
CA VAL A 68 11.06 -1.81 -6.66
C VAL A 68 10.46 -3.04 -7.33
N VAL A 69 9.28 -2.96 -7.95
CA VAL A 69 8.68 -4.10 -8.67
C VAL A 69 9.42 -4.41 -9.96
N HIS A 70 10.01 -3.40 -10.59
CA HIS A 70 10.74 -3.55 -11.84
C HIS A 70 12.21 -3.95 -11.64
N PHE A 71 12.83 -3.50 -10.55
CA PHE A 71 14.30 -3.54 -10.42
C PHE A 71 14.81 -4.23 -9.17
N SER A 72 13.95 -4.53 -8.19
CA SER A 72 14.34 -5.28 -7.00
C SER A 72 14.15 -6.78 -7.20
N LYS A 73 15.14 -7.58 -6.81
CA LYS A 73 14.99 -9.05 -6.67
C LYS A 73 14.41 -9.45 -5.31
N VAL A 74 14.18 -8.48 -4.42
CA VAL A 74 13.64 -8.70 -3.09
C VAL A 74 12.23 -8.11 -2.98
N ASN A 75 11.35 -8.85 -2.32
CA ASN A 75 9.97 -8.44 -2.06
C ASN A 75 9.80 -7.79 -0.68
N ILE A 76 10.91 -7.45 -0.01
CA ILE A 76 10.91 -6.65 1.23
C ILE A 76 11.72 -5.42 0.90
N VAL A 77 11.07 -4.25 0.91
CA VAL A 77 11.64 -3.01 0.40
C VAL A 77 11.73 -1.97 1.51
N ASP A 78 12.74 -1.10 1.46
CA ASP A 78 12.77 0.07 2.34
C ASP A 78 11.58 0.95 1.99
N VAL A 79 10.85 1.47 2.99
CA VAL A 79 9.69 2.33 2.72
C VAL A 79 10.07 3.60 1.94
N ASN A 80 11.32 4.04 2.05
CA ASN A 80 11.84 5.19 1.29
C ASN A 80 11.96 4.89 -0.22
N ASP A 81 12.16 3.62 -0.61
CA ASP A 81 12.24 3.24 -2.02
C ASP A 81 10.84 3.17 -2.67
N VAL A 82 9.78 3.14 -1.87
CA VAL A 82 8.39 3.10 -2.35
C VAL A 82 7.98 4.43 -2.99
N TYR A 83 8.67 5.54 -2.72
CA TYR A 83 8.37 6.84 -3.32
C TYR A 83 8.71 6.92 -4.83
N LEU A 84 9.47 5.97 -5.35
CA LEU A 84 9.94 5.96 -6.74
C LEU A 84 9.05 5.11 -7.65
N LYS A 85 8.82 5.61 -8.86
CA LYS A 85 8.22 4.86 -9.97
C LYS A 85 9.27 4.15 -10.82
N TYR A 86 8.80 3.27 -11.69
CA TYR A 86 9.60 2.54 -12.67
C TYR A 86 10.46 3.43 -13.58
N ASP A 87 10.16 4.72 -13.72
CA ASP A 87 10.94 5.70 -14.48
C ASP A 87 11.91 6.54 -13.62
N HIS A 88 12.13 6.13 -12.37
CA HIS A 88 12.94 6.82 -11.35
C HIS A 88 12.40 8.19 -10.90
N SER A 89 11.18 8.58 -11.29
CA SER A 89 10.54 9.78 -10.77
C SER A 89 9.85 9.52 -9.42
N TYR A 90 9.78 10.55 -8.59
CA TYR A 90 9.02 10.52 -7.34
C TYR A 90 7.52 10.71 -7.63
N TRP A 91 6.68 9.79 -7.18
CA TRP A 91 5.22 9.93 -7.33
C TRP A 91 4.53 10.55 -6.12
N ALA A 92 5.20 10.50 -4.96
CA ALA A 92 4.75 11.06 -3.71
C ALA A 92 5.80 12.01 -3.11
N LYS A 93 5.31 13.01 -2.41
CA LYS A 93 6.07 13.93 -1.56
C LYS A 93 5.67 13.75 -0.10
N GLN A 94 4.43 13.34 0.15
CA GLN A 94 3.88 13.16 1.49
C GLN A 94 3.90 11.69 1.93
N PRO A 95 4.34 11.40 3.16
CA PRO A 95 4.26 10.05 3.72
C PRO A 95 2.83 9.49 3.74
N SER A 96 1.83 10.35 3.93
CA SER A 96 0.41 9.94 3.92
C SER A 96 0.00 9.25 2.63
N SER A 97 0.54 9.64 1.48
CA SER A 97 0.23 9.02 0.19
C SER A 97 0.77 7.59 0.11
N ILE A 98 1.96 7.34 0.64
CA ILE A 98 2.51 5.98 0.76
C ILE A 98 1.62 5.12 1.67
N LEU A 99 1.22 5.66 2.83
CA LEU A 99 0.38 4.94 3.78
C LEU A 99 -1.00 4.61 3.17
N GLN A 100 -1.62 5.55 2.46
CA GLN A 100 -2.89 5.32 1.73
C GLN A 100 -2.77 4.17 0.72
N LEU A 101 -1.69 4.13 -0.06
CA LEU A 101 -1.42 3.02 -0.98
C LEU A 101 -1.24 1.70 -0.21
N CYS A 102 -0.55 1.71 0.93
CA CYS A 102 -0.35 0.52 1.77
C CYS A 102 -1.66 -0.01 2.38
N TYR A 103 -2.55 0.88 2.84
CA TYR A 103 -3.86 0.47 3.36
C TYR A 103 -4.68 -0.27 2.29
N LEU A 104 -4.72 0.25 1.07
CA LEU A 104 -5.34 -0.42 -0.07
C LEU A 104 -4.65 -1.75 -0.39
N GLY A 105 -3.30 -1.73 -0.42
CA GLY A 105 -2.48 -2.89 -0.74
C GLY A 105 -2.64 -4.06 0.22
N ILE A 106 -2.87 -3.82 1.52
CA ILE A 106 -3.11 -4.90 2.48
C ILE A 106 -4.44 -5.59 2.20
N VAL A 107 -5.49 -4.83 1.88
CA VAL A 107 -6.81 -5.39 1.60
C VAL A 107 -6.81 -6.18 0.29
N THR A 108 -6.09 -5.71 -0.74
CA THR A 108 -5.98 -6.41 -2.03
C THR A 108 -4.91 -7.51 -2.05
N GLY A 109 -4.13 -7.64 -0.98
CA GLY A 109 -3.04 -8.61 -0.84
C GLY A 109 -1.75 -8.23 -1.56
N ASN A 110 -1.58 -7.00 -2.05
CA ASN A 110 -0.34 -6.52 -2.68
C ASN A 110 0.79 -6.30 -1.67
N CYS A 111 0.49 -6.03 -0.42
CA CYS A 111 1.52 -5.89 0.61
C CYS A 111 1.03 -6.37 1.98
N HIS A 112 1.97 -6.48 2.91
CA HIS A 112 1.69 -6.77 4.31
C HIS A 112 1.89 -5.51 5.17
N PRO A 113 1.37 -5.49 6.41
CA PRO A 113 1.71 -4.44 7.37
C PRO A 113 3.22 -4.21 7.45
N LEU A 114 3.60 -2.98 7.78
CA LEU A 114 4.99 -2.56 7.85
C LEU A 114 5.74 -3.41 8.89
N TYR A 115 7.04 -3.57 8.68
CA TYR A 115 7.92 -4.24 9.62
C TYR A 115 9.05 -3.30 10.06
N ASN A 116 9.25 -3.19 11.37
CA ASN A 116 10.36 -2.44 11.92
C ASN A 116 11.58 -3.37 12.01
N ASN A 117 12.49 -3.23 11.05
CA ASN A 117 13.74 -3.98 11.04
C ASN A 117 14.72 -3.35 12.03
N THR A 118 14.67 -3.81 13.28
CA THR A 118 15.50 -3.29 14.38
C THR A 118 17.00 -3.48 14.15
N LYS A 119 17.40 -4.53 13.42
CA LYS A 119 18.80 -4.80 13.09
C LYS A 119 19.40 -3.73 12.17
N TYR A 120 18.62 -3.23 11.22
CA TYR A 120 19.07 -2.22 10.27
C TYR A 120 18.47 -0.83 10.53
N GLN A 121 17.70 -0.68 11.62
CA GLN A 121 17.00 0.55 12.00
C GLN A 121 16.17 1.13 10.84
N LYS A 122 15.45 0.27 10.12
CA LYS A 122 14.67 0.62 8.92
C LYS A 122 13.25 0.11 9.00
N VAL A 123 12.31 0.92 8.52
CA VAL A 123 10.94 0.47 8.27
C VAL A 123 10.87 -0.12 6.87
N VAL A 124 10.39 -1.35 6.76
CA VAL A 124 10.29 -2.06 5.49
C VAL A 124 8.84 -2.41 5.16
N LEU A 125 8.54 -2.44 3.86
CA LEU A 125 7.26 -2.85 3.30
C LEU A 125 7.43 -4.23 2.63
N PRO A 126 6.80 -5.28 3.14
CA PRO A 126 6.76 -6.57 2.44
C PRO A 126 5.72 -6.51 1.32
N LEU A 127 6.18 -6.64 0.08
CA LEU A 127 5.37 -6.74 -1.13
C LEU A 127 5.06 -8.22 -1.46
N ARG A 128 3.92 -8.40 -2.13
CA ARG A 128 3.53 -9.66 -2.75
C ARG A 128 4.52 -10.02 -3.87
N LYS A 129 4.91 -11.29 -3.97
CA LYS A 129 6.00 -11.74 -4.87
C LYS A 129 5.66 -11.75 -6.36
N ASP A 130 4.38 -11.85 -6.71
CA ASP A 130 3.86 -12.01 -8.07
C ASP A 130 3.21 -10.73 -8.62
N ILE A 131 3.50 -9.56 -8.03
CA ILE A 131 3.09 -8.28 -8.61
C ILE A 131 3.78 -8.15 -9.96
N LYS A 132 2.97 -8.05 -11.02
CA LYS A 132 3.47 -7.86 -12.38
C LYS A 132 3.98 -6.43 -12.55
N PRO A 133 5.13 -6.22 -13.20
CA PRO A 133 5.56 -4.89 -13.60
C PRO A 133 4.52 -4.22 -14.51
N TYR A 134 4.28 -2.92 -14.37
CA TYR A 134 3.20 -2.21 -15.09
C TYR A 134 3.27 -2.33 -16.63
N LYS A 135 4.47 -2.52 -17.19
CA LYS A 135 4.66 -2.71 -18.63
C LYS A 135 4.40 -4.14 -19.11
N GLU A 136 4.01 -5.03 -18.21
CA GLU A 136 3.69 -6.45 -18.44
C GLU A 136 2.25 -6.80 -18.01
N ILE A 137 1.45 -5.79 -17.62
CA ILE A 137 0.02 -5.88 -17.28
C ILE A 137 -0.83 -5.49 -18.49
#